data_AF-A0A6A6IQ62-F1
#
_entry.id   AF-A0A6A6IQ62-F1
#
_cell.length_a   1.000
_cell.length_b   1.000
_cell.length_c   1.000
_cell.angle_alpha   90.00
_cell.angle_beta   90.00
_cell.angle_gamma   90.00
#
_symmetry.space_group_name_H-M   'P 1'
#
loop_
_entity.id
_entity.type
_entity.pdbx_description
1 polymer ?
#
loop_
_entity_poly.entity_id
_entity_poly.type
_entity_poly.pdbx_seq_one_letter_code
_entity_poly.pdbx_strand_id
1 'polypeptide(L)'
;MGLLRWDTVRILIEYDALLPSINEAVDYVNVGPDHDLVTLGHPILQPHLETLQAALREAQLANVDRDHRMRCAICLDGYDIEDHLPFQLSACNHLIGQGCIASWLNSTHEQATTCPHCRAVLCARRPRRPAGQTEAQTRRMDELDARHQRVQRGFGALFHLTEETQGRHEKRNLVEVITCFFKRLREGR
;
A
#
# COMPACT_ATOMS: atom_id res chain seq x y z
N MET A 1 30.87 -11.62 23.73
CA MET A 1 29.80 -10.60 23.62
C MET A 1 30.22 -9.63 22.54
N GLY A 2 29.48 -9.53 21.44
CA GLY A 2 29.87 -8.71 20.29
C GLY A 2 29.63 -7.24 20.58
N LEU A 3 30.69 -6.42 20.63
CA LEU A 3 30.55 -4.97 20.64
C LEU A 3 29.80 -4.55 19.37
N LEU A 4 28.67 -3.87 19.53
CA LEU A 4 28.06 -3.11 18.45
C LEU A 4 29.14 -2.18 17.88
N ARG A 5 29.46 -2.35 16.60
CA ARG A 5 30.50 -1.56 15.93
C ARG A 5 30.08 -0.09 15.96
N TRP A 6 31.01 0.80 16.33
CA TRP A 6 30.75 2.25 16.40
C TRP A 6 30.09 2.81 15.13
N ASP A 7 30.40 2.24 13.97
CA ASP A 7 29.79 2.61 12.69
C ASP A 7 28.28 2.34 12.66
N THR A 8 27.84 1.21 13.21
CA THR A 8 26.40 0.87 13.33
C THR A 8 25.72 1.84 14.29
N VAL A 9 26.34 2.14 15.42
CA VAL A 9 25.79 3.10 16.40
C VAL A 9 25.65 4.49 15.77
N ARG A 10 26.66 4.96 15.03
CA ARG A 10 26.57 6.24 14.29
C ARG A 10 25.43 6.26 13.29
N ILE A 11 25.25 5.19 12.53
CA ILE A 11 24.16 5.09 11.55
C ILE A 11 22.81 5.21 12.27
N LEU A 12 22.61 4.51 13.39
CA LEU A 12 21.36 4.56 14.16
C LEU A 12 21.08 5.96 14.74
N ILE A 13 22.10 6.67 15.22
CA ILE A 13 21.97 8.05 15.69
C ILE A 13 21.57 8.98 14.53
N GLU A 14 22.19 8.81 13.35
CA GLU A 14 21.83 9.61 12.16
C GLU A 14 20.40 9.30 11.68
N TYR A 15 19.89 8.07 11.86
CA TYR A 15 18.49 7.73 11.60
C TYR A 15 17.53 8.40 12.58
N ASP A 16 17.83 8.34 13.88
CA ASP A 16 17.00 8.92 14.94
C ASP A 16 16.79 10.43 14.75
N ALA A 17 17.82 11.13 14.27
CA ALA A 17 17.74 12.56 13.96
C ALA A 17 16.87 12.90 12.74
N LEU A 18 16.54 11.91 11.89
CA LEU A 18 15.79 12.12 10.63
C LEU A 18 14.37 11.57 10.69
N LEU A 19 14.10 10.61 11.59
CA LEU A 19 12.80 10.00 11.73
C LEU A 19 11.92 10.83 12.68
N PRO A 20 10.61 10.90 12.43
CA PRO A 20 9.67 11.40 13.41
C PRO A 20 9.80 10.61 14.72
N SER A 21 9.43 11.24 15.83
CA SER A 21 9.41 10.56 17.12
C SER A 21 8.51 9.32 17.03
N ILE A 22 8.91 8.22 17.69
CA ILE A 22 8.15 6.95 17.70
C ILE A 22 6.70 7.15 18.21
N ASN A 23 6.48 8.18 19.04
CA ASN A 23 5.17 8.50 19.60
C ASN A 23 4.35 9.49 18.74
N GLU A 24 4.90 9.99 17.64
CA GLU A 24 4.23 10.93 16.77
C GLU A 24 3.43 10.18 15.70
N ALA A 25 2.18 10.55 15.51
CA ALA A 25 1.37 10.00 14.44
C ALA A 25 1.96 10.45 13.10
N VAL A 26 2.52 9.50 12.35
CA VAL A 26 3.11 9.76 11.04
C VAL A 26 2.03 9.57 9.98
N ASP A 27 1.61 10.68 9.37
CA ASP A 27 0.80 10.61 8.16
C ASP A 27 1.65 10.07 7.00
N TYR A 28 1.02 9.34 6.09
CA TYR A 28 1.69 8.81 4.91
C TYR A 28 1.06 9.39 3.65
N VAL A 29 1.88 9.52 2.60
CA VAL A 29 1.44 9.90 1.26
C VAL A 29 1.86 8.86 0.24
N ASN A 30 1.02 8.63 -0.76
CA ASN A 30 1.36 7.79 -1.90
C ASN A 30 2.45 8.46 -2.76
N VAL A 31 3.36 7.65 -3.30
CA VAL A 31 4.48 8.08 -4.14
C VAL A 31 4.31 7.47 -5.54
N GLY A 32 4.73 8.21 -6.56
CA GLY A 32 4.61 7.81 -7.97
C GLY A 32 3.29 8.24 -8.60
N PRO A 33 3.00 7.82 -9.83
CA PRO A 33 1.76 8.16 -10.53
C PRO A 33 0.54 7.46 -9.92
N ASP A 34 -0.64 8.03 -10.17
CA ASP A 34 -1.92 7.43 -9.80
C ASP A 34 -2.20 6.15 -10.58
N HIS A 35 -3.07 5.31 -10.03
CA HIS A 35 -3.51 4.10 -10.73
C HIS A 35 -4.33 4.48 -11.97
N ASP A 36 -3.95 3.92 -13.12
CA ASP A 36 -4.72 4.07 -14.34
C ASP A 36 -5.97 3.19 -14.29
N LEU A 37 -7.13 3.83 -14.15
CA LEU A 37 -8.41 3.14 -14.11
C LEU A 37 -8.70 2.34 -15.37
N VAL A 38 -8.19 2.76 -16.54
CA VAL A 38 -8.45 2.08 -17.82
C VAL A 38 -7.94 0.64 -17.78
N THR A 39 -6.92 0.36 -16.97
CA THR A 39 -6.38 -0.99 -16.78
C THR A 39 -7.23 -1.89 -15.88
N LEU A 40 -8.12 -1.31 -15.07
CA LEU A 40 -8.84 -2.00 -13.99
C LEU A 40 -10.30 -2.32 -14.34
N GLY A 41 -10.81 -1.77 -15.45
CA GLY A 41 -12.22 -1.88 -15.81
C GLY A 41 -12.59 -0.96 -16.95
N HIS A 42 -13.88 -0.70 -17.08
CA HIS A 42 -14.42 0.18 -18.10
C HIS A 42 -15.71 0.87 -17.64
N PRO A 43 -16.01 2.08 -18.13
CA PRO A 43 -17.30 2.70 -17.89
C PRO A 43 -18.42 1.93 -18.58
N ILE A 44 -19.59 1.89 -17.96
CA ILE A 44 -20.81 1.36 -18.56
C ILE A 44 -21.56 2.48 -19.27
N LEU A 45 -21.96 2.23 -20.52
CA LEU A 45 -22.81 3.14 -21.28
C LEU A 45 -24.25 3.12 -20.76
N GLN A 46 -24.92 4.28 -20.82
CA GLN A 46 -26.27 4.48 -20.32
C GLN A 46 -27.29 3.40 -20.76
N PRO A 47 -27.40 3.01 -22.05
CA PRO A 47 -28.37 1.99 -22.46
C PRO A 47 -28.13 0.63 -21.80
N HIS A 48 -26.86 0.29 -21.54
CA HIS A 48 -26.50 -0.95 -20.88
C HIS A 48 -26.83 -0.91 -19.38
N LEU A 49 -26.56 0.23 -18.72
CA LEU A 49 -26.96 0.44 -17.32
C LEU A 49 -28.48 0.33 -17.16
N GLU A 50 -29.25 0.99 -18.02
CA GLU A 50 -30.72 0.97 -17.97
C GLU A 50 -31.27 -0.45 -18.13
N THR A 51 -30.67 -1.25 -19.02
CA THR A 51 -31.04 -2.67 -19.19
C THR A 51 -30.81 -3.47 -17.91
N LEU A 52 -29.66 -3.30 -17.25
CA LEU A 52 -29.34 -3.98 -15.99
C LEU A 52 -30.30 -3.57 -14.87
N GLN A 53 -30.64 -2.29 -14.77
CA GLN A 53 -31.54 -1.76 -13.75
C GLN A 53 -33.00 -2.15 -13.99
N ALA A 54 -33.45 -2.21 -15.24
CA ALA A 54 -34.78 -2.69 -15.60
C ALA A 54 -34.97 -4.16 -15.19
N ALA A 55 -34.00 -5.02 -15.53
CA ALA A 55 -34.04 -6.44 -15.16
C ALA A 55 -34.13 -6.65 -13.64
N LEU A 56 -33.46 -5.81 -12.84
CA LEU A 56 -33.57 -5.85 -11.39
C LEU A 56 -34.95 -5.46 -10.87
N ARG A 57 -35.56 -4.41 -11.43
CA ARG A 57 -36.92 -3.98 -11.06
C ARG A 57 -37.95 -5.05 -11.39
N GLU A 58 -37.81 -5.69 -12.54
CA GLU A 58 -38.67 -6.80 -12.97
C GLU A 58 -38.56 -8.02 -12.06
N ALA A 59 -37.39 -8.29 -11.49
CA ALA A 59 -37.18 -9.39 -10.56
C ALA A 59 -37.92 -9.25 -9.22
N GLN A 60 -38.61 -8.12 -8.97
CA GLN A 60 -39.43 -7.85 -7.78
C GLN A 60 -38.72 -8.15 -6.44
N LEU A 61 -37.40 -7.97 -6.39
CA LEU A 61 -36.63 -8.22 -5.18
C LEU A 61 -37.01 -7.19 -4.11
N ALA A 62 -37.27 -7.66 -2.88
CA ALA A 62 -37.42 -6.74 -1.77
C ALA A 62 -36.10 -5.96 -1.57
N ASN A 63 -36.16 -4.63 -1.68
CA ASN A 63 -35.01 -3.70 -1.60
C ASN A 63 -34.10 -3.58 -2.85
N VAL A 64 -34.65 -3.65 -4.06
CA VAL A 64 -33.89 -3.31 -5.31
C VAL A 64 -33.11 -2.00 -5.19
N ASP A 65 -33.65 -0.98 -4.52
CA ASP A 65 -33.01 0.32 -4.37
C ASP A 65 -31.69 0.28 -3.57
N ARG A 66 -31.39 -0.81 -2.85
CA ARG A 66 -30.13 -1.01 -2.12
C ARG A 66 -29.10 -1.82 -2.92
N ASP A 67 -29.47 -2.34 -4.10
CA ASP A 67 -28.57 -3.12 -4.94
C ASP A 67 -27.46 -2.23 -5.51
N HIS A 68 -26.23 -2.74 -5.53
CA HIS A 68 -25.06 -1.98 -5.99
C HIS A 68 -24.99 -1.79 -7.51
N ARG A 69 -25.95 -2.33 -8.27
CA ARG A 69 -26.20 -1.99 -9.68
C ARG A 69 -27.12 -0.76 -9.82
N MET A 70 -27.84 -0.41 -8.76
CA MET A 70 -28.66 0.81 -8.70
C MET A 70 -27.85 1.98 -8.13
N ARG A 71 -26.98 1.73 -7.15
CA ARG A 71 -26.23 2.75 -6.41
C ARG A 71 -24.79 2.35 -6.13
N CYS A 72 -23.91 3.33 -6.06
CA CYS A 72 -22.50 3.09 -5.77
C CYS A 72 -22.26 2.55 -4.35
N ALA A 73 -21.40 1.54 -4.24
CA ALA A 73 -21.03 0.93 -2.96
C ALA A 73 -20.23 1.85 -2.01
N ILE A 74 -19.72 2.99 -2.52
CA ILE A 74 -18.92 3.94 -1.74
C ILE A 74 -19.77 5.11 -1.23
N CYS A 75 -20.41 5.86 -2.12
CA CYS A 75 -21.20 7.06 -1.74
C CYS A 75 -22.70 6.81 -1.59
N LEU A 76 -23.20 5.64 -2.03
CA LEU A 76 -24.63 5.27 -2.02
C LEU A 76 -25.52 6.11 -2.96
N ASP A 77 -24.92 6.93 -3.82
CA ASP A 77 -25.64 7.68 -4.85
C ASP A 77 -25.99 6.79 -6.04
N GLY A 78 -27.06 7.16 -6.75
CA GLY A 78 -27.45 6.51 -8.00
C GLY A 78 -26.47 6.84 -9.12
N TYR A 79 -26.38 5.95 -10.10
CA TYR A 79 -25.55 6.19 -11.28
C TYR A 79 -26.23 7.11 -12.28
N ASP A 80 -25.45 8.02 -12.85
CA ASP A 80 -25.85 8.89 -13.94
C ASP A 80 -24.66 9.08 -14.91
N ILE A 81 -24.91 9.75 -16.04
CA ILE A 81 -23.93 9.90 -17.12
C ILE A 81 -23.05 11.14 -16.94
N GLU A 82 -23.45 12.08 -16.10
CA GLU A 82 -22.86 13.42 -16.02
C GLU A 82 -21.87 13.52 -14.86
N ASP A 83 -22.30 13.12 -13.67
CA ASP A 83 -21.59 13.29 -12.41
C ASP A 83 -21.16 11.96 -11.78
N HIS A 84 -21.96 10.90 -11.96
CA HIS A 84 -21.77 9.62 -11.30
C HIS A 84 -21.67 8.42 -12.25
N LEU A 85 -20.71 8.47 -13.16
CA LEU A 85 -20.54 7.46 -14.20
C LEU A 85 -20.27 6.05 -13.61
N PRO A 86 -21.07 5.03 -13.94
CA PRO A 86 -20.86 3.66 -13.49
C PRO A 86 -19.60 3.07 -14.13
N PHE A 87 -18.74 2.49 -13.30
CA PHE A 87 -17.52 1.82 -13.74
C PHE A 87 -17.54 0.35 -13.31
N GLN A 88 -17.37 -0.56 -14.27
CA GLN A 88 -17.33 -1.99 -14.02
C GLN A 88 -15.89 -2.46 -13.87
N LEU A 89 -15.59 -3.07 -12.72
CA LEU A 89 -14.28 -3.66 -12.43
C LEU A 89 -14.09 -5.00 -13.15
N SER A 90 -13.03 -5.13 -13.94
CA SER A 90 -12.73 -6.37 -14.68
C SER A 90 -12.46 -7.59 -13.78
N ALA A 91 -11.94 -7.37 -12.57
CA ALA A 91 -11.58 -8.45 -11.67
C ALA A 91 -12.79 -9.15 -11.00
N CYS A 92 -13.94 -8.48 -10.91
CA CYS A 92 -15.08 -9.00 -10.15
C CYS A 92 -16.47 -8.57 -10.66
N ASN A 93 -16.54 -7.78 -11.73
CA ASN A 93 -17.76 -7.28 -12.38
C ASN A 93 -18.68 -6.40 -11.51
N HIS A 94 -18.24 -5.98 -10.32
CA HIS A 94 -18.99 -5.03 -9.50
C HIS A 94 -18.95 -3.62 -10.09
N LEU A 95 -20.07 -2.91 -9.95
CA LEU A 95 -20.22 -1.52 -10.36
C LEU A 95 -19.86 -0.60 -9.21
N ILE A 96 -19.09 0.44 -9.51
CA ILE A 96 -18.68 1.50 -8.59
C ILE A 96 -18.61 2.79 -9.39
N GLY A 97 -18.93 3.94 -8.80
CA GLY A 97 -18.79 5.22 -9.50
C GLY A 97 -17.32 5.46 -9.88
N GLN A 98 -17.06 5.90 -11.12
CA GLN A 98 -15.70 6.05 -11.65
C GLN A 98 -14.84 6.97 -10.77
N GLY A 99 -15.37 8.13 -10.37
CA GLY A 99 -14.67 9.04 -9.47
C GLY A 99 -14.42 8.43 -8.09
N CYS A 100 -15.39 7.71 -7.55
CA CYS A 100 -15.27 7.07 -6.23
C CYS A 100 -14.20 5.97 -6.21
N ILE A 101 -14.14 5.12 -7.23
CA ILE A 101 -13.11 4.09 -7.31
C ILE A 101 -11.72 4.72 -7.54
N ALA A 102 -11.63 5.82 -8.30
CA ALA A 102 -10.39 6.59 -8.44
C ALA A 102 -9.88 7.08 -7.08
N SER A 103 -10.74 7.72 -6.29
CA SER A 103 -10.39 8.23 -4.96
C SER A 103 -10.05 7.11 -3.99
N TRP A 104 -10.79 6.00 -4.04
CA TRP A 104 -10.52 4.82 -3.21
C TRP A 104 -9.13 4.25 -3.45
N LEU A 105 -8.78 3.97 -4.71
CA LEU A 105 -7.50 3.39 -5.11
C LEU A 105 -6.31 4.31 -4.85
N ASN A 106 -6.52 5.62 -4.94
CA ASN A 106 -5.47 6.62 -4.71
C ASN A 106 -5.42 7.13 -3.26
N SER A 107 -6.25 6.59 -2.37
CA SER A 107 -6.19 6.88 -0.93
C SER A 107 -5.01 6.16 -0.26
N THR A 108 -4.73 6.54 0.99
CA THR A 108 -3.70 5.90 1.83
C THR A 108 -4.27 4.75 2.66
N HIS A 109 -5.57 4.46 2.52
CA HIS A 109 -6.27 3.42 3.25
C HIS A 109 -5.63 2.04 3.01
N GLU A 110 -5.64 1.18 4.03
CA GLU A 110 -4.97 -0.13 3.94
C GLU A 110 -5.59 -1.03 2.85
N GLN A 111 -6.90 -0.94 2.67
CA GLN A 111 -7.67 -1.77 1.72
C GLN A 111 -7.91 -1.07 0.38
N ALA A 112 -7.23 0.07 0.12
CA ALA A 112 -7.35 0.86 -1.10
C ALA A 112 -7.09 0.06 -2.38
N THR A 113 -6.42 -1.10 -2.31
CA THR A 113 -6.11 -1.96 -3.47
C THR A 113 -7.15 -3.04 -3.76
N THR A 114 -8.27 -3.03 -3.05
CA THR A 114 -9.31 -4.06 -3.16
C THR A 114 -10.66 -3.48 -3.50
N CYS A 115 -11.53 -4.28 -4.09
CA CYS A 115 -12.92 -3.91 -4.36
C CYS A 115 -13.66 -3.62 -3.04
N PRO A 116 -14.25 -2.42 -2.84
CA PRO A 116 -15.08 -2.10 -1.67
C PRO A 116 -16.26 -3.07 -1.46
N HIS A 117 -16.76 -3.68 -2.53
CA HIS A 117 -17.91 -4.59 -2.48
C HIS A 117 -17.53 -6.00 -2.04
N CYS A 118 -16.53 -6.63 -2.68
CA CYS A 118 -16.19 -8.04 -2.47
C CYS A 118 -14.76 -8.30 -2.00
N ARG A 119 -13.95 -7.26 -1.84
CA ARG A 119 -12.52 -7.32 -1.45
C ARG A 119 -11.60 -8.07 -2.42
N ALA A 120 -12.06 -8.34 -3.65
CA ALA A 120 -11.18 -8.83 -4.70
C ALA A 120 -10.02 -7.85 -4.92
N VAL A 121 -8.80 -8.38 -5.08
CA VAL A 121 -7.60 -7.57 -5.32
C VAL A 121 -7.68 -6.95 -6.71
N LEU A 122 -7.49 -5.63 -6.81
CA LEU A 122 -7.57 -4.88 -8.06
C LEU A 122 -6.19 -4.52 -8.58
N CYS A 123 -5.28 -4.10 -7.70
CA CYS A 123 -3.95 -3.64 -8.08
C CYS A 123 -2.92 -3.88 -6.97
N ALA A 124 -1.64 -3.67 -7.30
CA ALA A 124 -0.57 -3.61 -6.32
C ALA A 124 -0.62 -2.29 -5.55
N ARG A 125 -0.23 -2.33 -4.27
CA ARG A 125 -0.18 -1.12 -3.43
C ARG A 125 0.90 -0.17 -3.90
N ARG A 126 0.59 1.13 -3.97
CA ARG A 126 1.58 2.17 -4.24
C ARG A 126 2.61 2.26 -3.11
N PRO A 127 3.88 2.53 -3.43
CA PRO A 127 4.87 2.92 -2.44
C PRO A 127 4.36 4.14 -1.65
N ARG A 128 4.61 4.16 -0.35
CA ARG A 128 4.26 5.27 0.53
C ARG A 128 5.51 5.85 1.17
N ARG A 129 5.44 7.14 1.50
CA ARG A 129 6.44 7.81 2.34
C ARG A 129 5.75 8.60 3.45
N PRO A 130 6.41 8.86 4.58
CA PRO A 130 5.93 9.82 5.57
C PRO A 130 5.64 11.18 4.94
N ALA A 131 4.49 11.76 5.28
CA ALA A 131 4.15 13.14 4.98
C ALA A 131 5.15 14.08 5.68
N GLY A 132 5.40 15.25 5.10
CA GLY A 132 6.29 16.26 5.69
C GLY A 132 7.79 16.01 5.53
N GLN A 133 8.22 14.82 5.08
CA GLN A 133 9.63 14.61 4.74
C GLN A 133 10.01 15.38 3.47
N THR A 134 11.10 16.14 3.54
CA THR A 134 11.69 16.82 2.38
C THR A 134 12.43 15.82 1.49
N GLU A 135 12.60 16.13 0.20
CA GLU A 135 13.44 15.30 -0.68
C GLU A 135 14.86 15.12 -0.13
N ALA A 136 15.40 16.14 0.53
CA ALA A 136 16.73 16.08 1.15
C ALA A 136 16.77 15.05 2.29
N GLN A 137 15.74 15.01 3.15
CA GLN A 137 15.62 14.00 4.19
C GLN A 137 15.49 12.59 3.60
N THR A 138 14.68 12.41 2.55
CA THR A 138 14.54 11.13 1.86
C THR A 138 15.86 10.65 1.28
N ARG A 139 16.57 11.51 0.53
CA ARG A 139 17.89 11.18 -0.04
C ARG A 139 18.90 10.82 1.06
N ARG A 140 18.89 11.56 2.17
CA ARG A 140 19.78 11.29 3.29
C ARG A 140 19.46 9.93 3.94
N MET A 141 18.18 9.59 4.05
CA MET A 141 17.73 8.29 4.53
C MET A 141 18.24 7.15 3.62
N ASP A 142 18.14 7.32 2.29
CA ASP A 142 18.63 6.36 1.31
C ASP A 142 20.15 6.17 1.38
N GLU A 143 20.90 7.26 1.59
CA GLU A 143 22.35 7.22 1.81
C GLU A 143 22.74 6.43 3.06
N LEU A 144 22.01 6.63 4.17
CA LEU A 144 22.19 5.89 5.42
C LEU A 144 21.88 4.41 5.23
N ASP A 145 20.82 4.08 4.49
CA ASP A 145 20.44 2.71 4.18
C ASP A 145 21.54 2.01 3.37
N ALA A 146 22.08 2.70 2.36
CA ALA A 146 23.19 2.19 1.56
C ALA A 146 24.47 2.00 2.39
N ARG A 147 24.77 2.93 3.32
CA ARG A 147 25.90 2.78 4.27
C ARG A 147 25.69 1.59 5.19
N HIS A 148 24.49 1.44 5.75
CA HIS A 148 24.14 0.33 6.64
C HIS A 148 24.30 -1.03 5.93
N GLN A 149 23.80 -1.16 4.71
CA GLN A 149 23.97 -2.38 3.92
C GLN A 149 25.44 -2.71 3.66
N ARG A 150 26.30 -1.72 3.41
CA ARG A 150 27.74 -1.95 3.24
C ARG A 150 28.39 -2.48 4.51
N VAL A 151 28.08 -1.89 5.67
CA VAL A 151 28.57 -2.35 6.97
C VAL A 151 28.08 -3.78 7.26
N GLN A 152 26.81 -4.08 6.96
CA GLN A 152 26.25 -5.43 7.12
C GLN A 152 26.90 -6.46 6.19
N ARG A 153 27.10 -6.16 4.89
CA ARG A 153 27.74 -7.08 3.94
C ARG A 153 29.21 -7.35 4.30
N GLY A 154 29.94 -6.33 4.76
CA GLY A 154 31.29 -6.51 5.29
C GLY A 154 31.34 -7.43 6.52
N PHE A 155 30.25 -7.50 7.28
CA PHE A 155 30.12 -8.41 8.43
C PHE A 155 29.71 -9.83 8.00
N GLY A 156 28.77 -9.97 7.06
CA GLY A 156 28.35 -11.27 6.51
C GLY A 156 29.49 -12.02 5.79
N ALA A 157 30.38 -11.30 5.11
CA ALA A 157 31.57 -11.88 4.48
C ALA A 157 32.62 -12.36 5.52
N LEU A 158 32.67 -11.75 6.71
CA LEU A 158 33.56 -12.16 7.80
C LEU A 158 33.01 -13.38 8.56
N PHE A 159 31.68 -13.51 8.66
CA PHE A 159 31.02 -14.62 9.35
C PHE A 159 31.00 -15.92 8.53
N HIS A 160 30.87 -15.84 7.19
CA HIS A 160 30.95 -17.02 6.32
C HIS A 160 32.32 -17.72 6.35
N LEU A 161 33.39 -17.03 6.74
CA LEU A 161 34.71 -17.63 6.96
C LEU A 161 34.84 -18.32 8.33
N THR A 162 33.88 -18.12 9.24
CA THR A 162 33.89 -18.74 10.58
C THR A 162 32.91 -19.91 10.72
N GLU A 163 31.92 -20.02 9.84
CA GLU A 163 30.91 -21.10 9.90
C GLU A 163 31.41 -22.46 9.39
N GLU A 164 32.57 -22.55 8.75
CA GLU A 164 33.21 -23.84 8.47
C GLU A 164 33.72 -24.56 9.73
N THR A 165 33.71 -23.92 10.91
CA THR A 165 34.29 -24.52 12.13
C THR A 165 33.35 -24.80 13.29
N GLN A 166 32.07 -24.41 13.29
CA GLN A 166 31.19 -24.81 14.41
C GLN A 166 29.69 -24.77 14.10
N GLY A 167 29.05 -25.91 14.30
CA GLY A 167 27.64 -26.17 13.98
C GLY A 167 26.61 -25.45 14.85
N ARG A 168 25.50 -25.12 14.18
CA ARG A 168 24.10 -25.22 14.61
C ARG A 168 23.80 -24.74 16.05
N HIS A 169 23.59 -23.43 16.23
CA HIS A 169 22.68 -22.91 17.23
C HIS A 169 21.87 -21.71 16.71
N GLU A 170 20.56 -21.85 16.80
CA GLU A 170 19.52 -20.90 16.42
C GLU A 170 19.60 -19.63 17.29
N LYS A 171 20.32 -18.62 16.81
CA LYS A 171 20.26 -17.25 17.33
C LYS A 171 19.72 -16.36 16.24
N ARG A 172 18.44 -15.98 16.34
CA ARG A 172 17.91 -14.85 15.55
C ARG A 172 18.78 -13.64 15.85
N ASN A 173 19.54 -13.21 14.85
CA ASN A 173 20.56 -12.19 15.01
C ASN A 173 19.86 -10.85 15.27
N LEU A 174 20.35 -10.03 16.20
CA LEU A 174 19.87 -8.66 16.40
C LEU A 174 19.86 -7.87 15.08
N VAL A 175 20.77 -8.21 14.16
CA VAL A 175 20.83 -7.70 12.80
C VAL A 175 19.60 -8.07 11.97
N GLU A 176 19.08 -9.31 12.07
CA GLU A 176 17.82 -9.70 11.41
C GLU A 176 16.63 -8.94 12.00
N VAL A 177 16.60 -8.75 13.33
CA VAL A 177 15.55 -7.99 14.02
C VAL A 177 15.54 -6.53 13.56
N ILE A 178 16.71 -5.89 13.50
CA ILE A 178 16.87 -4.51 13.02
C ILE A 178 16.52 -4.40 11.53
N THR A 179 16.94 -5.35 10.71
CA THR A 179 16.63 -5.36 9.27
C THR A 179 15.13 -5.57 9.03
N CYS A 180 14.47 -6.40 9.84
CA CYS A 180 13.02 -6.60 9.79
C CYS A 180 12.27 -5.34 10.27
N PHE A 181 12.79 -4.65 11.28
CA PHE A 181 12.25 -3.38 11.78
C PHE A 181 12.29 -2.29 10.69
N PHE A 182 13.43 -2.09 10.03
CA PHE A 182 13.54 -1.14 8.92
C PHE A 182 12.68 -1.51 7.71
N LYS A 183 12.51 -2.81 7.43
CA LYS A 183 11.61 -3.29 6.37
C LYS A 183 10.14 -2.98 6.69
N ARG A 184 9.71 -3.14 7.94
CA ARG A 184 8.33 -2.82 8.37
C ARG A 184 8.06 -1.31 8.35
N LEU A 185 9.02 -0.50 8.79
CA LEU A 185 8.94 0.97 8.67
C LEU A 185 8.74 1.43 7.23
N ARG A 186 9.42 0.78 6.27
CA ARG A 186 9.29 1.05 4.83
C ARG A 186 7.93 0.66 4.26
N GLU A 187 7.32 -0.40 4.78
CA GLU A 187 6.03 -0.92 4.32
C GLU A 187 4.84 -0.22 5.02
N GLY A 188 5.11 0.59 6.05
CA GLY A 188 4.10 1.27 6.87
C GLY A 188 3.10 0.30 7.46
N ARG A 189 3.62 -0.81 8.02
CA ARG A 189 2.89 -1.87 8.74
C ARG A 189 3.29 -1.91 10.20
#